data_AF-A0A538B4S0-F1
#
_entry.id   AF-A0A538B4S0-F1
#
_cell.length_a   1.000
_cell.length_b   1.000
_cell.length_c   1.000
_cell.angle_alpha   90.00
_cell.angle_beta   90.00
_cell.angle_gamma   90.00
#
_symmetry.space_group_name_H-M   'P 1'
#
loop_
_entity.id
_entity.type
_entity.pdbx_description
1 polymer ?
#
loop_
_entity_poly.entity_id
_entity_poly.type
_entity_poly.pdbx_seq_one_letter_code
_entity_poly.pdbx_strand_id
1 'polypeptide(L)'
;MEERVLGDVGTRLLFENERVRAWELKLAPGEESDIHRHELDHLLIQLSGDRIAVVPEPDTGGPYKDYLDVEVIPGMTVFVPRGGVETARNVGRQPYREIIIELKD
;
A
#
# COMPACT_ATOMS: atom_id res chain seq x y z
N MET A 1 -0.79 27.00 -3.76
CA MET A 1 -0.22 25.64 -3.73
C MET A 1 -1.25 24.75 -4.38
N GLU A 2 -0.92 24.10 -5.48
CA GLU A 2 -1.85 23.14 -6.10
C GLU A 2 -2.03 21.95 -5.15
N GLU A 3 -3.28 21.59 -4.92
CA GLU A 3 -3.66 20.45 -4.09
C GLU A 3 -3.27 19.17 -4.84
N ARG A 4 -2.46 18.31 -4.21
CA ARG A 4 -2.06 17.03 -4.79
C ARG A 4 -3.30 16.17 -5.03
N VAL A 5 -3.43 15.61 -6.24
CA VAL A 5 -4.43 14.59 -6.53
C VAL A 5 -3.94 13.25 -5.97
N LEU A 6 -4.75 12.61 -5.13
CA LEU A 6 -4.50 11.28 -4.58
C LEU A 6 -5.33 10.24 -5.30
N GLY A 7 -4.76 9.04 -5.48
CA GLY A 7 -5.47 7.86 -5.96
C GLY A 7 -6.00 6.98 -4.84
N ASP A 8 -6.54 5.83 -5.23
CA ASP A 8 -7.01 4.80 -4.31
C ASP A 8 -5.84 4.06 -3.64
N VAL A 9 -6.10 3.50 -2.45
CA VAL A 9 -5.12 2.71 -1.68
C VAL A 9 -4.73 1.40 -2.40
N GLY A 10 -5.61 0.86 -3.25
CA GLY A 10 -5.29 -0.29 -4.08
C GLY A 10 -5.96 -0.22 -5.44
N THR A 11 -5.46 -1.01 -6.39
CA THR A 11 -5.96 -1.06 -7.77
C THR A 11 -7.40 -1.54 -7.93
N ARG A 12 -7.96 -2.25 -6.94
CA ARG A 12 -9.33 -2.76 -6.99
C ARG A 12 -9.93 -2.90 -5.60
N LEU A 13 -11.11 -2.31 -5.40
CA LEU A 13 -11.94 -2.58 -4.23
C LEU A 13 -12.52 -4.01 -4.31
N LEU A 14 -12.30 -4.81 -3.27
CA LEU A 14 -12.79 -6.19 -3.19
C LEU A 14 -14.05 -6.30 -2.34
N PHE A 15 -14.08 -5.61 -1.22
CA PHE A 15 -15.15 -5.71 -0.23
C PHE A 15 -15.17 -4.46 0.66
N GLU A 16 -16.35 -4.07 1.10
CA GLU A 16 -16.52 -3.00 2.07
C GLU A 16 -17.76 -3.25 2.93
N ASN A 17 -17.61 -3.06 4.24
CA ASN A 17 -18.72 -2.99 5.19
C ASN A 17 -18.46 -1.91 6.25
N GLU A 18 -19.22 -1.92 7.33
CA GLU A 18 -19.13 -0.96 8.44
C GLU A 18 -17.83 -1.09 9.25
N ARG A 19 -17.16 -2.24 9.21
CA ARG A 19 -15.97 -2.52 10.03
C ARG A 19 -14.67 -2.47 9.24
N VAL A 20 -14.70 -2.82 7.96
CA VAL A 20 -13.49 -2.92 7.14
C VAL A 20 -13.73 -2.49 5.69
N ARG A 21 -12.65 -2.06 5.04
CA ARG A 21 -12.54 -1.97 3.58
C ARG A 21 -11.36 -2.83 3.13
N ALA A 22 -11.57 -3.68 2.14
CA ALA A 22 -10.54 -4.56 1.61
C ALA A 22 -10.23 -4.23 0.15
N TRP A 23 -8.96 -4.00 -0.14
CA TRP A 23 -8.43 -3.70 -1.46
C TRP A 23 -7.51 -4.81 -1.96
N GLU A 24 -7.42 -4.93 -3.28
CA GLU A 24 -6.32 -5.62 -3.97
C GLU A 24 -5.41 -4.57 -4.60
N LEU A 25 -4.11 -4.67 -4.32
CA LEU A 25 -3.08 -3.98 -5.08
C LEU A 25 -2.35 -5.00 -5.97
N LYS A 26 -2.28 -4.70 -7.26
CA LYS A 26 -1.53 -5.46 -8.26
C LYS A 26 -0.64 -4.52 -9.04
N LEU A 27 0.65 -4.87 -9.12
CA LEU A 27 1.62 -4.08 -9.85
C LEU A 27 2.48 -4.99 -10.73
N ALA A 28 2.56 -4.71 -12.02
CA ALA A 28 3.54 -5.30 -12.91
C ALA A 28 4.97 -4.93 -12.47
N PRO A 29 6.01 -5.67 -12.91
CA PRO A 29 7.40 -5.28 -12.65
C PRO A 29 7.69 -3.86 -13.14
N GLY A 30 8.20 -3.00 -12.25
CA GLY A 30 8.46 -1.58 -12.51
C GLY A 30 7.25 -0.66 -12.42
N GLU A 31 6.05 -1.18 -12.16
CA GLU A 31 4.84 -0.37 -11.99
C GLU A 31 4.76 0.24 -10.58
N GLU A 32 4.11 1.40 -10.52
CA GLU A 32 3.84 2.17 -9.31
C GLU A 32 2.34 2.30 -9.12
N SER A 33 1.89 2.29 -7.86
CA SER A 33 0.56 2.78 -7.52
C SER A 33 0.47 4.29 -7.75
N ASP A 34 -0.75 4.81 -7.74
CA ASP A 34 -0.92 6.24 -7.48
C ASP A 34 -0.34 6.60 -6.12
N ILE A 35 0.02 7.88 -5.94
CA ILE A 35 0.25 8.41 -4.60
C ILE A 35 -1.08 8.35 -3.86
N HIS A 36 -1.09 7.71 -2.70
CA HIS A 36 -2.28 7.53 -1.88
C HIS A 36 -1.99 7.84 -0.43
N ARG A 37 -3.06 7.96 0.36
CA ARG A 37 -3.01 8.23 1.79
C ARG A 37 -3.76 7.16 2.53
N HIS A 38 -3.12 6.57 3.54
CA HIS A 38 -3.76 5.66 4.47
C HIS A 38 -4.44 6.44 5.59
N GLU A 39 -5.71 6.79 5.42
CA GLU A 39 -6.51 7.49 6.44
C GLU A 39 -6.89 6.58 7.64
N LEU A 40 -6.77 5.27 7.45
CA LEU A 40 -7.14 4.25 8.41
C LEU A 40 -5.96 3.34 8.76
N ASP A 41 -5.99 2.79 9.97
CA ASP A 41 -5.07 1.73 10.34
C ASP A 41 -5.37 0.52 9.47
N HIS A 42 -4.34 -0.19 9.03
CA HIS A 42 -4.56 -1.26 8.06
C HIS A 42 -3.60 -2.42 8.22
N LEU A 43 -4.01 -3.56 7.67
CA LEU A 43 -3.18 -4.75 7.50
C LEU A 43 -2.74 -4.84 6.05
N LEU A 44 -1.45 -5.03 5.82
CA LEU A 44 -0.88 -5.41 4.53
C LEU A 44 -0.65 -6.92 4.54
N ILE A 45 -1.20 -7.64 3.56
CA ILE A 45 -1.08 -9.09 3.43
C ILE A 45 -0.47 -9.41 2.06
N GLN A 46 0.80 -9.82 2.07
CA GLN A 46 1.53 -10.15 0.84
C GLN A 46 1.06 -11.49 0.29
N LEU A 47 0.72 -11.55 -1.00
CA LEU A 47 0.27 -12.77 -1.65
C LEU A 47 1.29 -13.35 -2.62
N SER A 48 1.92 -12.50 -3.44
CA SER A 48 2.92 -12.92 -4.42
C SER A 48 3.80 -11.75 -4.88
N GLY A 49 4.96 -12.07 -5.42
CA GLY A 49 5.98 -11.12 -5.87
C GLY A 49 7.34 -11.51 -5.31
N ASP A 50 8.36 -10.73 -5.63
CA ASP A 50 9.72 -10.93 -5.15
C ASP A 50 10.26 -9.72 -4.38
N ARG A 51 9.93 -8.49 -4.79
CA ARG A 51 10.39 -7.28 -4.08
C ARG A 51 9.45 -6.10 -4.26
N ILE A 52 9.11 -5.42 -3.16
CA ILE A 52 8.25 -4.23 -3.15
C ILE A 52 8.94 -3.09 -2.39
N ALA A 53 8.78 -1.87 -2.87
CA ALA A 53 9.28 -0.67 -2.21
C ALA A 53 8.15 0.26 -1.78
N VAL A 54 8.31 0.85 -0.60
CA VAL A 54 7.53 1.99 -0.12
C VAL A 54 8.33 3.25 -0.46
N VAL A 55 7.70 4.14 -1.21
CA VAL A 55 8.25 5.46 -1.57
C VAL A 55 7.45 6.51 -0.81
N PRO A 56 7.92 6.97 0.37
CA PRO A 56 7.16 7.91 1.17
C PRO A 56 7.22 9.33 0.61
N GLU A 57 6.15 10.06 0.80
CA GLU A 57 6.08 11.48 0.49
C GLU A 57 6.65 12.35 1.63
N PRO A 58 7.19 13.55 1.34
CA PRO A 58 7.80 14.40 2.37
C PRO A 58 6.85 14.79 3.52
N ASP A 59 5.53 14.81 3.24
CA ASP A 59 4.48 15.10 4.20
C ASP A 59 3.87 13.84 4.84
N THR A 60 4.45 12.65 4.63
CA THR A 60 3.94 11.41 5.22
C THR A 60 3.86 11.55 6.74
N GLY A 61 2.70 11.21 7.31
CA GLY A 61 2.47 11.14 8.75
C GLY A 61 2.78 9.76 9.34
N GLY A 62 2.86 8.73 8.49
CA GLY A 62 3.02 7.33 8.89
C GLY A 62 4.43 6.96 9.40
N PRO A 63 4.62 5.71 9.83
CA PRO A 63 5.87 5.25 10.44
C PRO A 63 7.04 5.11 9.45
N TYR A 64 6.76 4.92 8.15
CA TYR A 64 7.79 4.76 7.11
C TYR A 64 8.13 6.14 6.52
N LYS A 65 9.22 6.74 7.00
CA LYS A 65 9.67 8.09 6.58
C LYS A 65 10.70 8.09 5.47
N ASP A 66 11.42 6.98 5.30
CA ASP A 66 12.48 6.83 4.32
C ASP A 66 12.10 5.76 3.30
N TYR A 67 12.71 5.82 2.11
CA TYR A 67 12.60 4.76 1.12
C TYR A 67 13.01 3.43 1.73
N LEU A 68 12.16 2.43 1.58
CA LEU A 68 12.40 1.08 2.06
C LEU A 68 11.93 0.08 1.01
N ASP A 69 12.78 -0.86 0.64
CA ASP A 69 12.40 -2.01 -0.17
C ASP A 69 12.63 -3.32 0.57
N VAL A 70 11.67 -4.23 0.43
CA VAL A 70 11.63 -5.48 1.20
C VAL A 70 11.39 -6.66 0.26
N GLU A 71 11.91 -7.82 0.67
CA GLU A 71 11.55 -9.09 0.07
C GLU A 71 10.07 -9.39 0.32
N VAL A 72 9.38 -9.88 -0.71
CA VAL A 72 7.99 -10.29 -0.59
C VAL A 72 7.93 -11.72 -0.06
N ILE A 73 7.24 -11.89 1.07
CA ILE A 73 7.06 -13.17 1.75
C ILE A 73 5.57 -13.53 1.70
N PRO A 74 5.13 -14.48 0.86
CA PRO A 74 3.73 -14.87 0.79
C PRO A 74 3.15 -15.25 2.17
N GLY A 75 2.04 -14.61 2.54
CA GLY A 75 1.36 -14.76 3.83
C GLY A 75 1.87 -13.83 4.93
N MET A 76 2.98 -13.10 4.73
CA MET A 76 3.42 -12.07 5.65
C MET A 76 2.33 -11.02 5.82
N THR A 77 1.99 -10.76 7.08
CA THR A 77 0.93 -9.82 7.47
C THR A 77 1.51 -8.78 8.42
N VAL A 78 1.37 -7.50 8.06
CA VAL A 78 1.92 -6.37 8.82
C VAL A 78 0.81 -5.41 9.17
N PHE A 79 0.74 -4.99 10.44
CA PHE A 79 -0.11 -3.89 10.87
C PHE A 79 0.63 -2.57 10.70
N VAL A 80 -0.03 -1.60 10.07
CA VAL A 80 0.51 -0.27 9.82
C VAL A 80 -0.47 0.79 10.34
N PRO A 81 -0.03 1.66 11.29
CA PRO A 81 -0.81 2.80 11.73
C PRO A 81 -1.13 3.77 10.58
N ARG A 82 -2.30 4.42 10.67
CA ARG A 82 -2.75 5.45 9.73
C ARG A 82 -1.80 6.64 9.63
N GLY A 83 -1.96 7.41 8.56
CA GLY A 83 -1.27 8.67 8.29
C GLY A 83 -0.18 8.57 7.23
N GLY A 84 0.13 7.37 6.73
CA GLY A 84 1.08 7.18 5.63
C GLY A 84 0.61 7.90 4.35
N VAL A 85 1.53 8.57 3.67
CA VAL A 85 1.36 9.07 2.30
C VAL A 85 2.52 8.54 1.49
N GLU A 86 2.22 7.73 0.49
CA GLU A 86 3.24 6.97 -0.21
C GLU A 86 2.80 6.51 -1.60
N THR A 87 3.78 6.03 -2.35
CA THR A 87 3.62 5.20 -3.54
C THR A 87 4.21 3.83 -3.25
N ALA A 88 3.48 2.77 -3.60
CA ALA A 88 4.01 1.42 -3.65
C ALA A 88 4.63 1.19 -5.04
N ARG A 89 5.90 0.77 -5.09
CA ARG A 89 6.62 0.48 -6.34
C ARG A 89 7.07 -0.97 -6.37
N ASN A 90 6.64 -1.71 -7.39
CA ASN A 90 7.19 -3.03 -7.65
C ASN A 90 8.60 -2.91 -8.26
N VAL A 91 9.61 -3.03 -7.39
CA VAL A 91 11.04 -3.02 -7.78
C VAL A 91 11.58 -4.43 -8.09
N GLY A 92 10.70 -5.43 -8.04
CA GLY A 92 10.99 -6.81 -8.36
C GLY A 92 10.87 -7.14 -9.85
N ARG A 93 10.95 -8.43 -10.15
CA ARG A 93 10.85 -9.00 -11.51
C ARG A 93 9.55 -9.78 -11.73
N GLN A 94 8.78 -10.02 -10.67
CA GLN A 94 7.50 -10.73 -10.74
C GLN A 94 6.34 -9.77 -10.52
N PRO A 95 5.14 -10.07 -11.05
CA PRO A 95 3.94 -9.33 -10.69
C PRO A 95 3.70 -9.37 -9.17
N TYR A 96 3.59 -8.20 -8.56
CA TYR A 96 3.29 -8.04 -7.15
C TYR A 96 1.78 -8.11 -6.92
N ARG A 97 1.39 -8.76 -5.82
CA ARG A 97 0.00 -8.81 -5.37
C ARG A 97 -0.08 -8.81 -3.85
N GLU A 98 -0.93 -7.95 -3.32
CA GLU A 98 -1.27 -7.90 -1.90
C GLU A 98 -2.76 -7.64 -1.67
N ILE A 99 -3.20 -7.90 -0.44
CA ILE A 99 -4.49 -7.47 0.08
C ILE A 99 -4.23 -6.46 1.17
N ILE A 100 -4.95 -5.33 1.11
CA ILE A 100 -4.92 -4.29 2.12
C ILE A 100 -6.27 -4.32 2.82
N ILE A 101 -6.27 -4.47 4.14
CA ILE A 101 -7.50 -4.41 4.96
C ILE A 101 -7.43 -3.17 5.83
N GLU A 102 -8.16 -2.13 5.43
CA GLU A 102 -8.37 -0.93 6.24
C GLU A 102 -9.40 -1.21 7.34
N LEU A 103 -9.08 -0.79 8.56
CA LEU A 103 -9.91 -0.95 9.74
C LEU A 103 -10.72 0.32 9.99
N LYS A 104 -12.04 0.20 10.00
CA LYS A 104 -12.96 1.31 10.27
C LYS A 104 -13.36 1.30 11.74
N ASP A 105 -13.35 2.48 12.33
CA ASP A 105 -13.84 2.75 13.69
C ASP A 105 -15.35 3.07 13.68
#